data_AF-A0A965EIF4-F1
#
_entry.id   AF-A0A965EIF4-F1
#
_cell.length_a   1.000
_cell.length_b   1.000
_cell.length_c   1.000
_cell.angle_alpha   90.00
_cell.angle_beta   90.00
_cell.angle_gamma   90.00
#
_symmetry.space_group_name_H-M   'P 1'
#
loop_
_entity.id
_entity.type
_entity.pdbx_description
1 polymer ?
#
loop_
_entity_poly.entity_id
_entity_poly.type
_entity_poly.pdbx_seq_one_letter_code
_entity_poly.pdbx_strand_id
1 'polypeptide(L)'
;MSSFANLKRNKSSFEKLTKAIEAVNQPADSGSKEDTRFWQPVVDKSGNGMAVIRFLPAPAVDGDDALPWVRVFSHGFQGPGGWLIDNCLTTLNQKCPVCEHNNMLWNSGVEANKEIVRKQKRKLNYVANVLIVSDPKNPENEGQVKLFKFGKKIFDKIKDVMQP
;
A
#
# COMPACT_ATOMS: atom_id res chain seq x y z
N MET A 1 -37.65 23.65 26.55
CA MET A 1 -38.50 22.43 26.49
C MET A 1 -38.79 22.09 25.04
N SER A 2 -38.11 21.08 24.50
CA SER A 2 -38.34 20.61 23.14
C SER A 2 -39.66 19.83 23.07
N SER A 3 -40.69 20.43 22.47
CA SER A 3 -42.03 19.85 22.36
C SER A 3 -42.04 18.54 21.57
N PHE A 4 -42.82 17.56 22.02
CA PHE A 4 -43.07 16.27 21.37
C PHE A 4 -43.59 16.42 19.91
N ALA A 5 -44.17 17.58 19.59
CA ALA A 5 -44.59 17.93 18.23
C ALA A 5 -43.40 18.19 17.27
N ASN A 6 -42.25 18.65 17.79
CA ASN A 6 -41.04 18.88 16.99
C ASN A 6 -40.33 17.57 16.63
N LEU A 7 -40.44 16.52 17.45
CA LEU A 7 -39.96 15.18 17.08
C LEU A 7 -40.82 14.55 15.97
N LYS A 8 -42.14 14.75 15.98
CA LYS A 8 -43.04 14.19 14.96
C LYS A 8 -42.87 14.81 13.56
N ARG A 9 -42.38 16.06 13.47
CA ARG A 9 -42.06 16.73 12.19
C ARG A 9 -40.78 16.22 11.53
N ASN A 10 -39.89 15.57 12.29
CA ASN A 10 -38.60 15.05 11.82
C ASN A 10 -38.60 13.52 11.56
N LYS A 11 -39.76 12.94 11.19
CA LYS A 11 -39.84 11.51 10.82
C LYS A 11 -38.91 11.12 9.67
N SER A 12 -38.71 12.01 8.70
CA SER A 12 -37.76 11.81 7.58
C SER A 12 -36.29 11.83 8.01
N SER A 13 -35.98 12.38 9.19
CA SER A 13 -34.65 12.37 9.79
C SER A 13 -34.40 11.11 10.62
N PHE A 14 -35.45 10.50 11.17
CA PHE A 14 -35.32 9.26 11.94
C PHE A 14 -35.01 8.07 11.03
N GLU A 15 -35.70 7.90 9.89
CA GLU A 15 -35.33 6.87 8.90
C GLU A 15 -33.91 7.03 8.36
N LYS A 16 -33.45 8.28 8.18
CA LYS A 16 -32.06 8.57 7.79
C LYS A 16 -31.08 8.20 8.90
N LEU A 17 -31.41 8.48 10.16
CA LEU A 17 -30.62 8.07 11.33
C LEU A 17 -30.57 6.54 11.46
N THR A 18 -31.69 5.84 11.31
CA THR A 18 -31.74 4.37 11.36
C THR A 18 -30.94 3.75 10.23
N LYS A 19 -31.08 4.25 9.00
CA LYS A 19 -30.25 3.80 7.86
C LYS A 19 -28.76 4.09 8.05
N ALA A 20 -28.41 5.22 8.65
CA ALA A 20 -27.01 5.54 8.97
C ALA A 20 -26.45 4.60 10.05
N ILE A 21 -27.24 4.24 11.06
CA ILE A 21 -26.88 3.27 12.10
C ILE A 21 -26.74 1.86 11.51
N GLU A 22 -27.64 1.45 10.61
CA GLU A 22 -27.56 0.19 9.88
C GLU A 22 -26.32 0.14 8.96
N ALA A 23 -25.99 1.25 8.29
CA ALA A 23 -24.79 1.36 7.44
C ALA A 23 -23.48 1.31 8.25
N VAL A 24 -23.49 1.79 9.50
CA VAL A 24 -22.34 1.72 10.42
C VAL A 24 -22.20 0.32 11.05
N ASN A 25 -23.31 -0.43 11.18
CA ASN A 25 -23.33 -1.80 11.70
C ASN A 25 -23.16 -2.88 10.63
N GLN A 26 -23.14 -2.51 9.34
CA GLN A 26 -22.68 -3.44 8.32
C GLN A 26 -21.19 -3.67 8.51
N PRO A 27 -20.71 -4.92 8.61
CA PRO A 27 -19.28 -5.17 8.59
C PRO A 27 -18.74 -4.57 7.29
N ALA A 28 -17.95 -3.50 7.43
CA ALA A 28 -17.22 -2.94 6.31
C ALA A 28 -16.48 -4.10 5.65
N ASP A 29 -16.67 -4.25 4.35
CA ASP A 29 -16.02 -5.27 3.56
C ASP A 29 -14.51 -5.14 3.78
N SER A 30 -13.98 -5.99 4.66
CA SER A 30 -12.60 -5.92 5.16
C SER A 30 -11.60 -6.51 4.16
N GLY A 31 -12.10 -6.91 2.98
CA GLY A 31 -11.27 -7.26 1.84
C GLY A 31 -10.70 -5.99 1.21
N SER A 32 -9.38 -5.81 1.28
CA SER A 32 -8.71 -4.94 0.32
C SER A 32 -9.09 -5.44 -1.08
N LYS A 33 -9.83 -4.65 -1.86
CA LYS A 33 -10.09 -4.98 -3.25
C LYS A 33 -8.74 -5.22 -3.92
N GLU A 34 -8.55 -6.43 -4.44
CA GLU A 34 -7.32 -6.82 -5.09
C GLU A 34 -7.13 -5.97 -6.34
N ASP A 35 -6.03 -5.22 -6.41
CA ASP A 35 -5.71 -4.39 -7.57
C ASP A 35 -5.13 -5.28 -8.68
N THR A 36 -5.99 -5.67 -9.62
CA THR A 36 -5.69 -6.60 -10.72
C THR A 36 -4.66 -6.08 -11.73
N ARG A 37 -4.24 -4.82 -11.59
CA ARG A 37 -3.14 -4.24 -12.37
C ARG A 37 -1.78 -4.72 -11.90
N PHE A 38 -1.66 -5.11 -10.63
CA PHE A 38 -0.40 -5.59 -10.07
C PHE A 38 -0.19 -7.06 -10.36
N TRP A 39 1.04 -7.40 -10.74
CA TRP A 39 1.49 -8.77 -10.87
C TRP A 39 2.47 -9.11 -9.75
N GLN A 40 2.38 -10.36 -9.26
CA GLN A 40 3.32 -10.96 -8.34
C GLN A 40 3.56 -12.41 -8.75
N PRO A 41 4.81 -12.92 -8.66
CA PRO A 41 5.08 -14.32 -8.97
C PRO A 41 4.38 -15.22 -7.94
N VAL A 42 3.66 -16.21 -8.43
CA VAL A 42 3.08 -17.24 -7.56
C VAL A 42 4.18 -18.16 -7.06
N VAL A 43 4.22 -18.36 -5.75
CA VAL A 43 5.16 -19.28 -5.09
C VAL A 43 4.52 -20.64 -4.90
N ASP A 44 5.33 -21.70 -5.00
CA ASP A 44 4.92 -23.05 -4.65
C ASP A 44 4.76 -23.23 -3.13
N LYS A 45 4.32 -24.42 -2.71
CA LYS A 45 4.14 -24.76 -1.29
C LYS A 45 5.43 -24.69 -0.47
N SER A 46 6.59 -24.76 -1.12
CA SER A 46 7.91 -24.66 -0.52
C SER A 46 8.43 -23.22 -0.50
N GLY A 47 7.67 -22.26 -1.02
CA GLY A 47 8.03 -20.84 -1.08
C GLY A 47 8.92 -20.46 -2.27
N ASN A 48 9.11 -21.34 -3.25
CA ASN A 48 9.89 -21.05 -4.45
C ASN A 48 8.98 -20.50 -5.55
N GLY A 49 9.41 -19.43 -6.22
CA GLY A 49 8.71 -18.86 -7.38
C GLY A 49 9.73 -18.42 -8.43
N MET A 50 9.42 -18.67 -9.69
CA MET A 50 10.28 -18.35 -10.84
C MET A 50 9.41 -17.76 -11.95
N ALA A 51 9.83 -16.62 -12.49
CA ALA A 51 9.22 -15.97 -13.63
C ALA A 51 10.30 -15.16 -14.37
N VAL A 52 10.10 -14.94 -15.66
CA VAL A 52 10.94 -14.07 -16.47
C VAL A 52 10.14 -12.82 -16.80
N ILE A 53 10.68 -11.67 -16.41
CA ILE A 53 10.04 -10.36 -16.64
C ILE A 53 11.04 -9.40 -17.28
N ARG A 54 10.52 -8.44 -18.02
CA ARG A 54 11.30 -7.35 -18.62
C ARG A 54 10.82 -6.01 -18.09
N PHE A 55 11.68 -5.28 -17.41
CA PHE A 55 11.43 -3.89 -17.03
C PHE A 55 11.27 -3.03 -18.29
N LEU A 56 10.25 -2.17 -18.30
CA LEU A 56 9.98 -1.27 -19.40
C LEU A 56 10.60 0.12 -19.15
N PRO A 57 10.94 0.87 -20.21
CA PRO A 57 11.38 2.25 -20.07
C PRO A 57 10.24 3.14 -19.54
N ALA A 58 10.59 4.38 -19.19
CA ALA A 58 9.59 5.37 -18.80
C ALA A 58 8.59 5.59 -19.95
N PRO A 59 7.28 5.72 -19.66
CA PRO A 59 6.29 6.03 -20.69
C PRO A 59 6.63 7.37 -21.35
N ALA A 60 6.64 7.42 -22.69
CA ALA A 60 6.95 8.65 -23.43
C ALA A 60 5.98 9.80 -23.11
N VAL A 61 4.77 9.49 -22.66
CA VAL A 61 3.75 10.46 -22.22
C VAL A 61 4.16 11.23 -20.97
N ASP A 62 5.09 10.71 -20.17
CA ASP A 62 5.53 11.31 -18.91
C ASP A 62 6.71 12.29 -19.11
N GLY A 63 7.23 12.41 -20.34
CA GLY A 63 8.31 13.32 -20.72
C GLY A 63 9.72 12.73 -20.56
N ASP A 64 10.73 13.50 -21.02
CA ASP A 64 12.13 13.04 -21.11
C ASP A 64 12.80 12.79 -19.74
N ASP A 65 12.33 13.49 -18.69
CA ASP A 65 12.84 13.35 -17.32
C ASP A 65 12.12 12.25 -16.52
N ALA A 66 11.19 11.52 -17.15
CA ALA A 66 10.44 10.48 -16.48
C ALA A 66 11.33 9.28 -16.13
N LEU A 67 11.13 8.76 -14.92
CA LEU A 67 11.81 7.55 -14.46
C LEU A 67 10.95 6.31 -14.77
N PRO A 68 11.56 5.17 -15.14
CA PRO A 68 10.81 3.92 -15.38
C PRO A 68 10.25 3.28 -14.10
N TRP A 69 10.47 3.90 -12.94
CA TRP A 69 9.98 3.45 -11.65
C TRP A 69 9.55 4.63 -10.78
N VAL A 70 8.64 4.36 -9.84
CA VAL A 70 8.29 5.27 -8.75
C VAL A 70 8.71 4.68 -7.41
N ARG A 71 9.22 5.54 -6.53
CA ARG A 71 9.59 5.17 -5.15
C ARG A 71 8.42 5.43 -4.22
N VAL A 72 7.98 4.41 -3.49
CA VAL A 72 6.84 4.51 -2.55
C VAL A 72 7.25 4.00 -1.17
N PHE A 73 6.95 4.78 -0.14
CA PHE A 73 7.07 4.35 1.25
C PHE A 73 5.70 3.97 1.80
N SER A 74 5.63 2.91 2.61
CA SER A 74 4.40 2.49 3.28
C SER A 74 4.64 2.04 4.72
N HIS A 75 3.63 2.12 5.57
CA HIS A 75 3.58 1.52 6.89
C HIS A 75 2.72 0.25 6.86
N GLY A 76 3.06 -0.71 7.71
CA GLY A 76 2.38 -2.00 7.79
C GLY A 76 2.73 -2.69 9.09
N PHE A 77 1.97 -2.41 10.13
CA PHE A 77 2.18 -2.91 11.49
C PHE A 77 0.86 -3.08 12.24
N GLN A 78 0.86 -3.96 13.25
CA GLN A 78 -0.28 -4.17 14.14
C GLN A 78 -0.06 -3.38 15.44
N GLY A 79 -1.01 -2.50 15.76
CA GLY A 79 -1.08 -1.79 17.03
C GLY A 79 -2.21 -2.30 17.92
N PRO A 80 -2.46 -1.64 19.08
CA PRO A 80 -3.53 -2.04 20.01
C PRO A 80 -4.93 -2.04 19.39
N GLY A 81 -5.17 -1.16 18.41
CA GLY A 81 -6.45 -1.05 17.69
C GLY A 81 -6.53 -1.87 16.40
N GLY A 82 -5.57 -2.77 16.13
CA GLY A 82 -5.51 -3.57 14.91
C GLY A 82 -4.43 -3.12 13.93
N TRP A 83 -4.61 -3.45 12.65
CA TRP A 83 -3.62 -3.20 11.61
C TRP A 83 -3.68 -1.78 11.07
N LEU A 84 -2.52 -1.14 10.95
CA LEU A 84 -2.31 0.02 10.09
C LEU A 84 -1.53 -0.42 8.86
N ILE A 85 -2.18 -0.37 7.69
CA ILE A 85 -1.57 -0.61 6.39
C ILE A 85 -1.88 0.58 5.51
N ASP A 86 -0.90 1.47 5.33
CA ASP A 86 -1.13 2.71 4.58
C ASP A 86 0.16 3.23 3.93
N ASN A 87 0.03 4.08 2.93
CA ASN A 87 1.15 4.79 2.33
C ASN A 87 1.70 5.86 3.28
N CYS A 88 3.01 6.09 3.20
CA CYS A 88 3.69 7.09 3.99
C CYS A 88 3.79 8.40 3.20
N LEU A 89 3.32 9.49 3.80
CA LEU A 89 3.35 10.84 3.22
C LEU A 89 4.76 11.34 2.85
N THR A 90 5.79 10.75 3.46
CA THR A 90 7.18 11.05 3.08
C THR A 90 7.51 10.65 1.63
N THR A 91 6.69 9.81 1.00
CA THR A 91 6.75 9.56 -0.45
C THR A 91 6.61 10.86 -1.25
N LEU A 92 5.76 11.78 -0.78
CA LEU A 92 5.51 13.08 -1.37
C LEU A 92 6.33 14.19 -0.69
N ASN A 93 7.38 13.83 0.05
CA ASN A 93 8.17 14.75 0.89
C ASN A 93 7.34 15.54 1.92
N GLN A 94 6.20 14.98 2.35
CA GLN A 94 5.34 15.57 3.38
C GLN A 94 5.57 14.94 4.76
N LYS A 95 5.12 15.63 5.80
CA LYS A 95 5.18 15.14 7.18
C LYS A 95 4.25 13.96 7.36
N CYS A 96 4.78 12.85 7.89
CA CYS A 96 4.01 11.65 8.19
C CYS A 96 3.89 11.48 9.71
N PRO A 97 2.67 11.42 10.28
CA PRO A 97 2.47 11.27 11.72
C PRO A 97 3.18 10.04 12.32
N VAL A 98 3.19 8.92 11.59
CA VAL A 98 3.87 7.69 12.03
C VAL A 98 5.39 7.88 12.05
N CYS A 99 5.96 8.58 11.07
CA CYS A 99 7.40 8.88 11.06
C CYS A 99 7.79 9.85 12.18
N GLU A 100 6.99 10.88 12.43
CA GLU A 100 7.24 11.83 13.51
C GLU A 100 7.18 11.15 14.89
N HIS A 101 6.16 10.32 15.11
CA HIS A 101 6.05 9.51 16.32
C HIS A 101 7.24 8.55 16.49
N ASN A 102 7.63 7.86 15.41
CA ASN A 102 8.78 6.96 15.43
C ASN A 102 10.09 7.70 15.74
N ASN A 103 10.29 8.90 15.21
CA ASN A 103 11.47 9.71 15.51
C ASN A 103 11.53 10.08 17.00
N MET A 104 10.39 10.46 17.60
CA MET A 104 10.31 10.73 19.04
C MET A 104 10.67 9.48 19.87
N LEU A 105 10.11 8.33 19.51
CA LEU A 105 10.41 7.06 20.18
C LEU A 105 11.88 6.66 20.04
N TRP A 106 12.45 6.80 18.85
CA TRP A 106 13.86 6.48 18.59
C TRP A 106 14.80 7.36 19.41
N ASN A 107 14.52 8.67 19.45
CA ASN A 107 15.34 9.66 20.15
C ASN A 107 15.20 9.60 21.67
N SER A 108 14.19 8.89 22.20
CA SER A 108 14.07 8.66 23.65
C SER A 108 15.23 7.84 24.23
N GLY A 109 16.00 7.13 23.39
CA GLY A 109 17.12 6.28 23.81
C GLY A 109 16.70 4.94 24.46
N VAL A 110 15.43 4.79 24.84
CA VAL A 110 14.88 3.58 25.47
C VAL A 110 14.81 2.44 24.45
N GLU A 111 15.43 1.29 24.75
CA GLU A 111 15.49 0.18 23.78
C GLU A 111 14.12 -0.42 23.47
N ALA A 112 13.20 -0.45 24.45
CA ALA A 112 11.82 -0.87 24.24
C ALA A 112 11.10 0.02 23.19
N ASN A 113 11.39 1.33 23.17
CA ASN A 113 10.84 2.23 22.18
C ASN A 113 11.44 1.97 20.79
N LYS A 114 12.73 1.62 20.70
CA LYS A 114 13.35 1.25 19.42
C LYS A 114 12.75 -0.02 18.83
N GLU A 115 12.37 -0.99 19.65
CA GLU A 115 11.65 -2.19 19.19
C GLU A 115 10.29 -1.85 18.57
N ILE A 116 9.56 -0.89 19.14
CA ILE A 116 8.32 -0.37 18.56
C ILE A 116 8.61 0.26 17.19
N VAL A 117 9.63 1.12 17.10
CA VAL A 117 10.03 1.76 15.85
C VAL A 117 10.43 0.74 14.78
N ARG A 118 11.17 -0.32 15.14
CA ARG A 118 11.58 -1.37 14.19
C ARG A 118 10.38 -2.07 13.55
N LYS A 119 9.27 -2.23 14.29
CA LYS A 119 8.00 -2.79 13.79
C LYS A 119 7.20 -1.78 12.96
N GLN A 120 7.22 -0.50 13.35
CA GLN A 120 6.42 0.56 12.72
C GLN A 120 7.12 1.27 11.54
N LYS A 121 8.44 1.08 11.38
CA LYS A 121 9.25 1.77 10.37
C LYS A 121 8.64 1.66 8.97
N ARG A 122 8.79 2.72 8.19
CA ARG A 122 8.36 2.71 6.78
C ARG A 122 9.14 1.65 5.99
N LYS A 123 8.45 0.98 5.07
CA LYS A 123 8.98 0.03 4.11
C LYS A 123 9.15 0.74 2.78
N LEU A 124 10.34 0.63 2.20
CA LEU A 124 10.66 1.16 0.88
C LEU A 124 10.26 0.14 -0.19
N ASN A 125 9.43 0.57 -1.14
CA ASN A 125 9.08 -0.19 -2.33
C ASN A 125 9.31 0.66 -3.56
N TYR A 126 9.48 -0.02 -4.69
CA TYR A 126 9.49 0.56 -6.02
C TYR A 126 8.35 -0.05 -6.81
N VAL A 127 7.76 0.73 -7.71
CA VAL A 127 6.76 0.24 -8.65
C VAL A 127 7.22 0.60 -10.06
N ALA A 128 7.19 -0.37 -10.97
CA ALA A 128 7.55 -0.18 -12.38
C ALA A 128 6.57 -0.92 -13.28
N ASN A 129 6.49 -0.50 -14.55
CA ASN A 129 5.84 -1.28 -15.59
C ASN A 129 6.78 -2.41 -16.04
N VAL A 130 6.23 -3.62 -16.13
CA VAL A 130 6.96 -4.80 -16.61
C VAL A 130 6.16 -5.53 -17.68
N LEU A 131 6.85 -6.06 -18.67
CA LEU A 131 6.32 -7.07 -19.58
C LEU A 131 6.60 -8.44 -18.98
N ILE A 132 5.56 -9.26 -18.84
CA ILE A 132 5.69 -10.65 -18.41
C ILE A 132 6.15 -11.49 -19.60
N VAL A 133 7.36 -12.05 -19.53
CA VAL A 133 7.95 -12.86 -20.61
C VAL A 133 7.65 -14.33 -20.40
N SER A 134 7.74 -14.82 -19.16
CA SER A 134 7.31 -16.16 -18.79
C SER A 134 6.79 -16.20 -17.35
N ASP A 135 5.60 -16.79 -17.16
CA ASP A 135 4.97 -17.03 -15.86
C ASP A 135 4.39 -18.46 -15.84
N PRO A 136 5.20 -19.49 -15.53
CA PRO A 136 4.79 -20.88 -15.63
C PRO A 136 3.58 -21.27 -14.77
N LYS A 137 3.28 -20.50 -13.72
CA LYS A 137 2.13 -20.75 -12.85
C LYS A 137 0.85 -20.10 -13.36
N ASN A 138 0.97 -19.02 -14.14
CA ASN A 138 -0.15 -18.27 -14.70
C ASN A 138 0.20 -17.85 -16.15
N PRO A 139 0.24 -18.79 -17.11
CA PRO A 139 0.65 -18.50 -18.48
C PRO A 139 -0.19 -17.43 -19.18
N GLU A 140 -1.43 -17.19 -18.71
CA GLU A 140 -2.30 -16.12 -19.21
C GLU A 140 -1.71 -14.71 -19.04
N ASN A 141 -0.75 -14.53 -18.11
CA ASN A 141 -0.07 -13.26 -17.92
C ASN A 141 1.00 -12.99 -18.99
N GLU A 142 1.49 -14.03 -19.68
CA GLU A 142 2.58 -13.89 -20.65
C GLU A 142 2.19 -12.94 -21.80
N GLY A 143 3.10 -12.02 -22.14
CA GLY A 143 2.86 -10.96 -23.12
C GLY A 143 2.10 -9.74 -22.58
N GLN A 144 1.55 -9.78 -21.36
CA GLN A 144 0.86 -8.64 -20.78
C GLN A 144 1.83 -7.66 -20.11
N VAL A 145 1.46 -6.38 -20.12
CA VAL A 145 2.11 -5.33 -19.33
C VAL A 145 1.36 -5.17 -18.00
N LYS A 146 2.09 -5.27 -16.89
CA LYS A 146 1.55 -5.20 -15.53
C LYS A 146 2.41 -4.28 -14.65
N LEU A 147 1.84 -3.82 -13.53
CA LEU A 147 2.58 -3.14 -12.48
C LEU A 147 3.29 -4.16 -11.60
N PHE A 148 4.58 -3.97 -11.37
CA PHE A 148 5.36 -4.80 -10.46
C PHE A 148 5.85 -3.97 -9.28
N LYS A 149 5.49 -4.38 -8.06
CA LYS A 149 5.97 -3.79 -6.81
C LYS A 149 7.12 -4.63 -6.25
N PHE A 150 8.28 -4.02 -6.05
CA PHE A 150 9.48 -4.71 -5.60
C PHE A 150 10.28 -3.93 -4.56
N GLY A 151 11.14 -4.63 -3.82
CA GLY A 151 11.97 -4.06 -2.77
C GLY A 151 13.38 -3.67 -3.23
N LYS A 152 14.15 -3.11 -2.29
CA LYS A 152 15.52 -2.62 -2.50
C LYS A 152 16.44 -3.64 -3.19
N LYS A 153 16.37 -4.93 -2.85
CA LYS A 153 17.26 -5.95 -3.43
C LYS A 153 17.16 -6.06 -4.96
N ILE A 154 15.95 -5.96 -5.51
CA ILE A 154 15.74 -5.98 -6.96
C ILE A 154 16.17 -4.64 -7.55
N PHE A 155 15.86 -3.53 -6.88
CA PHE A 155 16.29 -2.21 -7.31
C PHE A 155 17.82 -2.08 -7.40
N ASP A 156 18.56 -2.57 -6.40
CA ASP A 156 20.02 -2.56 -6.39
C ASP A 156 20.58 -3.31 -7.62
N LYS A 157 20.04 -4.50 -7.93
CA LYS A 157 20.43 -5.25 -9.13
C LYS A 157 20.22 -4.48 -10.43
N ILE A 158 19.12 -3.73 -10.54
CA ILE A 158 18.86 -2.88 -11.71
C ILE A 158 19.88 -1.75 -11.77
N LYS A 159 20.11 -1.08 -10.64
CA LYS A 159 21.04 0.06 -10.54
C LYS A 159 22.47 -0.36 -10.89
N ASP A 160 22.94 -1.51 -10.38
CA ASP A 160 24.28 -2.02 -10.63
C ASP A 160 24.54 -2.26 -12.13
N VAL A 161 23.51 -2.63 -12.91
CA VAL A 161 23.62 -2.79 -14.36
C VAL A 161 23.54 -1.45 -15.10
N MET A 162 22.85 -0.46 -14.55
CA MET A 162 22.76 0.90 -15.12
C MET A 162 24.02 1.75 -14.89
N GLN A 163 24.79 1.45 -13.84
CA GLN A 163 26.00 2.17 -13.45
C GLN A 163 27.16 1.17 -13.30
N PRO A 164 27.68 0.63 -14.43
CA PRO A 164 28.77 -0.32 -14.42
C PRO A 164 30.09 0.26 -13.91
#